data_AF-A0A6G1IDF4-F1
#
_entry.id   AF-A0A6G1IDF4-F1
#
_cell.length_a   1.000
_cell.length_b   1.000
_cell.length_c   1.000
_cell.angle_alpha   90.00
_cell.angle_beta   90.00
_cell.angle_gamma   90.00
#
_symmetry.space_group_name_H-M   'P 1'
#
loop_
_entity.id
_entity.type
_entity.pdbx_description
1 polymer ?
#
loop_
_entity_poly.entity_id
_entity_poly.type
_entity_poly.pdbx_seq_one_letter_code
_entity_poly.pdbx_strand_id
1 'polypeptide(L)'
;MPSCRFFLIAFVPVLFIYFIVPPPRPKRPLCPQRKPTYVPGESLILGISLSASYGTISMRNANGFFTDIGRIDGDGDYVAMMRRFSSISSSHPAPPYDGMEEQWDDQPRQWLRDARKMLFLPASSDVRRLSGLARSLVHLARSQAAPHASIASVVISYPALPGVFAEDIIDTARYLSLPQLSGGHGYPPRTLISSYAGHGMGLCASYYNASRCREEGLDHPVRSTLLVDYTSSTILMHAESMREAYGTANSDIDVSTWFLSPTSERINSDADELVRRKLLSEMVVELLNRKWERFRGPPEPLEDITVLLTGNPDDIDVDQARKRMEEAVDKAGFKAQMYHSNPEFIASQGAAEMAWRALTLHI
;
A
#
# COMPACT_ATOMS: atom_id res chain seq x y z
N MET A 1 -28.69 11.31 -49.43
CA MET A 1 -28.46 10.43 -48.27
C MET A 1 -27.32 9.47 -48.63
N PRO A 2 -26.08 9.71 -48.19
CA PRO A 2 -24.98 8.78 -48.45
C PRO A 2 -25.11 7.57 -47.54
N SER A 3 -24.95 6.39 -48.13
CA SER A 3 -25.17 5.08 -47.53
C SER A 3 -24.07 4.73 -46.52
N CYS A 4 -24.50 4.22 -45.36
CA CYS A 4 -23.69 3.83 -44.20
C CYS A 4 -22.68 2.69 -44.46
N ARG A 5 -22.45 2.28 -45.72
CA ARG A 5 -21.57 1.16 -46.10
C ARG A 5 -20.13 1.56 -46.40
N PHE A 6 -19.84 2.85 -46.64
CA PHE A 6 -18.48 3.30 -46.96
C PHE A 6 -17.57 3.53 -45.74
N PHE A 7 -18.11 3.70 -44.53
CA PHE A 7 -17.29 3.87 -43.32
C PHE A 7 -16.66 2.56 -42.82
N LEU A 8 -17.23 1.41 -43.16
CA LEU A 8 -16.75 0.12 -42.65
C LEU A 8 -15.48 -0.37 -43.35
N ILE A 9 -15.22 0.05 -44.59
CA ILE A 9 -14.05 -0.40 -45.37
C ILE A 9 -12.79 0.41 -45.02
N ALA A 10 -12.93 1.65 -44.54
CA ALA A 10 -11.79 2.50 -44.16
C ALA A 10 -11.25 2.20 -42.73
N PHE A 11 -12.05 1.63 -41.83
CA PHE A 11 -11.62 1.34 -40.46
C PHE A 11 -10.86 0.01 -40.32
N VAL A 12 -11.16 -0.99 -41.14
CA VAL A 12 -10.51 -2.31 -41.10
C VAL A 12 -8.99 -2.23 -41.36
N PRO A 13 -8.46 -1.50 -42.36
CA PRO A 13 -7.02 -1.45 -42.58
C PRO A 13 -6.27 -0.66 -41.50
N VAL A 14 -6.89 0.32 -40.84
CA VAL A 14 -6.25 1.08 -39.75
C VAL A 14 -6.10 0.21 -38.49
N LEU A 15 -7.11 -0.59 -38.16
CA LEU A 15 -7.01 -1.61 -37.11
C LEU A 15 -5.96 -2.68 -37.48
N PHE A 16 -5.95 -3.16 -38.72
CA PHE A 16 -5.00 -4.19 -39.17
C PHE A 16 -3.54 -3.71 -39.14
N ILE A 17 -3.26 -2.46 -39.52
CA ILE A 17 -1.92 -1.87 -39.42
C ILE A 17 -1.51 -1.69 -37.94
N TYR A 18 -2.45 -1.35 -37.05
CA TYR A 18 -2.19 -1.24 -35.61
C TYR A 18 -1.86 -2.59 -34.95
N PHE A 19 -2.40 -3.70 -35.47
CA PHE A 19 -2.12 -5.05 -34.99
C PHE A 19 -0.84 -5.67 -35.58
N ILE A 20 -0.51 -5.38 -36.85
CA ILE A 20 0.68 -5.95 -37.52
C ILE A 20 1.96 -5.17 -37.20
N VAL A 21 1.85 -3.84 -37.16
CA VAL A 21 2.94 -2.98 -36.73
C VAL A 21 2.63 -2.61 -35.29
N PRO A 22 3.22 -3.30 -34.29
CA PRO A 22 3.07 -2.85 -32.91
C PRO A 22 3.44 -1.36 -32.93
N PRO A 23 2.56 -0.46 -32.48
CA PRO A 23 2.82 0.97 -32.55
C PRO A 23 4.21 1.16 -31.94
N PRO A 24 5.14 1.83 -32.66
CA PRO A 24 6.51 1.96 -32.20
C PRO A 24 6.42 2.39 -30.77
N ARG A 25 6.81 1.51 -29.81
CA ARG A 25 6.65 1.76 -28.37
C ARG A 25 7.09 3.20 -28.21
N PRO A 26 6.19 4.16 -27.92
CA PRO A 26 6.55 5.55 -28.01
C PRO A 26 7.80 5.66 -27.17
N LYS A 27 8.94 5.98 -27.81
CA LYS A 27 10.20 6.19 -27.10
C LYS A 27 9.79 7.25 -26.12
N ARG A 28 9.53 6.82 -24.87
CA ARG A 28 8.75 7.60 -23.92
C ARG A 28 9.42 8.96 -23.98
N PRO A 29 8.72 10.08 -24.25
CA PRO A 29 9.19 11.32 -23.73
C PRO A 29 9.06 11.14 -22.22
N LEU A 30 10.02 10.42 -21.63
CA LEU A 30 10.55 10.76 -20.34
C LEU A 30 10.87 12.24 -20.56
N CYS A 31 9.94 13.14 -20.22
CA CYS A 31 10.35 14.43 -19.70
C CYS A 31 11.52 14.07 -18.81
N PRO A 32 12.76 14.48 -19.16
CA PRO A 32 13.95 13.99 -18.50
C PRO A 32 13.65 14.16 -17.02
N GLN A 33 13.48 13.03 -16.32
CA GLN A 33 13.13 13.11 -14.91
C GLN A 33 14.36 13.72 -14.31
N ARG A 34 14.27 15.02 -14.04
CA ARG A 34 15.36 15.80 -13.49
C ARG A 34 15.66 15.07 -12.20
N LYS A 35 16.85 14.48 -12.10
CA LYS A 35 17.25 13.77 -10.89
C LYS A 35 16.94 14.71 -9.73
N PRO A 36 16.15 14.27 -8.74
CA PRO A 36 15.80 15.15 -7.63
C PRO A 36 17.10 15.61 -6.99
N THR A 37 17.38 16.91 -7.04
CA THR A 37 18.52 17.49 -6.32
C THR A 37 18.11 17.55 -4.86
N TYR A 38 18.68 16.67 -4.03
CA TYR A 38 18.48 16.75 -2.60
C TYR A 38 19.24 17.96 -2.05
N VAL A 39 18.50 18.91 -1.48
CA VAL A 39 19.05 20.05 -0.75
C VAL A 39 18.59 19.93 0.70
N PRO A 40 19.50 19.68 1.65
CA PRO A 40 19.15 19.58 3.07
C PRO A 40 18.37 20.81 3.54
N GLY A 41 17.22 20.59 4.19
CA GLY A 41 16.35 21.67 4.69
C GLY A 41 15.38 22.26 3.67
N GLU A 42 15.59 22.05 2.36
CA GLU A 42 14.71 22.54 1.28
C GLU A 42 14.00 21.41 0.53
N SER A 43 14.38 20.17 0.81
CA SER A 43 13.84 18.96 0.19
C SER A 43 12.98 18.15 1.15
N LEU A 44 11.76 17.85 0.75
CA LEU A 44 10.82 17.01 1.48
C LEU A 44 10.99 15.54 1.07
N ILE A 45 11.12 14.67 2.07
CA ILE A 45 11.08 13.23 1.91
C ILE A 45 9.81 12.74 2.59
N LEU A 46 8.86 12.28 1.79
CA LEU A 46 7.50 12.03 2.27
C LEU A 46 7.18 10.54 2.20
N GLY A 47 6.53 10.05 3.26
CA GLY A 47 5.86 8.77 3.26
C GLY A 47 4.37 9.00 3.36
N ILE A 48 3.62 8.43 2.42
CA ILE A 48 2.16 8.44 2.42
C ILE A 48 1.70 7.03 2.72
N SER A 49 0.75 6.87 3.65
CA SER A 49 0.07 5.60 3.86
C SER A 49 -1.41 5.75 3.58
N LEU A 50 -1.92 4.98 2.64
CA LEU A 50 -3.34 4.85 2.36
C LEU A 50 -3.90 3.69 3.21
N SER A 51 -5.01 3.91 3.89
CA SER A 51 -5.78 2.89 4.61
C SER A 51 -7.13 2.68 3.91
N ALA A 52 -8.03 1.88 4.47
CA ALA A 52 -9.35 1.61 3.89
C ALA A 52 -10.30 2.82 3.95
N SER A 53 -10.11 3.73 4.92
CA SER A 53 -11.02 4.87 5.15
C SER A 53 -10.35 6.24 5.24
N TYR A 54 -9.02 6.30 5.30
CA TYR A 54 -8.25 7.54 5.42
C TYR A 54 -6.86 7.37 4.80
N GLY A 55 -6.08 8.45 4.80
CA GLY A 55 -4.64 8.37 4.57
C GLY A 55 -3.85 9.27 5.52
N THR A 56 -2.61 8.90 5.79
CA THR A 56 -1.67 9.67 6.62
C THR A 56 -0.42 10.02 5.82
N ILE A 57 0.24 11.09 6.26
CA ILE A 57 1.49 11.53 5.68
C ILE A 57 2.48 11.92 6.79
N SER A 58 3.71 11.43 6.65
CA SER A 58 4.82 11.76 7.53
C SER A 58 6.02 12.20 6.70
N MET A 59 6.86 13.04 7.30
CA MET A 59 8.08 13.56 6.71
C MET A 59 9.30 13.00 7.43
N ARG A 60 10.31 12.59 6.67
CA ARG A 60 11.61 12.18 7.19
C ARG A 60 12.58 13.37 7.17
N ASN A 61 13.00 13.83 8.34
CA ASN A 61 13.93 14.95 8.47
C ASN A 61 15.39 14.52 8.23
N ALA A 62 16.26 15.46 7.85
CA ALA A 62 17.69 15.16 7.66
C ALA A 62 18.40 14.64 8.93
N ASN A 63 17.84 14.93 10.11
CA ASN A 63 18.43 14.63 11.41
C ASN A 63 18.19 13.22 11.97
N GLY A 64 17.43 12.36 11.29
CA GLY A 64 17.08 11.04 11.84
C GLY A 64 15.61 10.89 12.26
N PHE A 65 14.92 11.99 12.52
CA PHE A 65 13.58 11.96 13.09
C PHE A 65 12.47 12.05 12.05
N PHE A 66 11.27 11.68 12.48
CA PHE A 66 10.03 11.79 11.72
C PHE A 66 9.18 12.96 12.24
N THR A 67 8.45 13.59 11.33
CA THR A 67 7.40 14.54 11.67
C THR A 67 6.10 14.05 11.07
N ASP A 68 5.12 13.77 11.92
CA ASP A 68 3.78 13.38 11.50
C ASP A 68 3.01 14.65 11.10
N ILE A 69 2.75 14.78 9.80
CA ILE A 69 2.20 15.99 9.22
C ILE A 69 0.68 16.04 9.44
N GLY A 70 0.02 14.91 9.26
CA GLY A 70 -1.39 14.76 9.57
C GLY A 70 -2.11 13.69 8.75
N ARG A 71 -3.42 13.66 8.96
CA ARG A 71 -4.36 12.72 8.37
C ARG A 71 -5.39 13.44 7.53
N ILE A 72 -5.85 12.78 6.47
CA ILE A 72 -7.03 13.19 5.71
C ILE A 72 -7.96 11.98 5.61
N ASP A 73 -9.21 12.15 6.03
CA ASP A 73 -10.24 11.13 5.84
C ASP A 73 -10.62 11.00 4.38
N GLY A 74 -10.88 9.76 3.95
CA GLY A 74 -11.39 9.48 2.62
C GLY A 74 -12.81 9.99 2.46
N ASP A 75 -13.11 10.57 1.29
CA ASP A 75 -14.49 10.90 0.95
C ASP A 75 -15.34 9.63 0.72
N GLY A 76 -16.65 9.80 0.58
CA GLY A 76 -17.56 8.68 0.36
C GLY A 76 -17.21 7.83 -0.87
N ASP A 77 -16.67 8.47 -1.92
CA ASP A 77 -16.24 7.80 -3.15
C ASP A 77 -14.99 6.93 -2.93
N TYR A 78 -14.03 7.43 -2.15
CA TYR A 78 -12.83 6.71 -1.74
C TYR A 78 -13.19 5.50 -0.87
N VAL A 79 -14.03 5.69 0.15
CA VAL A 79 -14.45 4.61 1.05
C VAL A 79 -15.24 3.55 0.28
N ALA A 80 -16.14 3.96 -0.64
CA ALA A 80 -16.88 3.04 -1.49
C ALA A 80 -15.96 2.25 -2.43
N MET A 81 -14.93 2.90 -2.99
CA MET A 81 -13.89 2.24 -3.79
C MET A 81 -13.10 1.22 -2.96
N MET A 82 -12.63 1.58 -1.76
CA MET A 82 -11.90 0.67 -0.88
C MET A 82 -12.76 -0.52 -0.44
N ARG A 83 -14.04 -0.29 -0.14
CA ARG A 83 -15.01 -1.36 0.13
C ARG A 83 -15.20 -2.28 -1.08
N ARG A 84 -15.24 -1.74 -2.29
CA ARG A 84 -15.31 -2.58 -3.50
C ARG A 84 -14.03 -3.41 -3.65
N PHE A 85 -12.86 -2.83 -3.40
CA PHE A 85 -11.56 -3.50 -3.52
C PHE A 85 -11.31 -4.60 -2.50
N SER A 86 -12.06 -4.65 -1.39
CA SER A 86 -11.96 -5.76 -0.44
C SER A 86 -12.62 -7.05 -0.93
N SER A 87 -13.48 -6.98 -1.94
CA SER A 87 -14.07 -8.17 -2.55
C SER A 87 -13.08 -8.88 -3.46
N ILE A 88 -13.02 -10.22 -3.38
CA ILE A 88 -12.24 -11.06 -4.29
C ILE A 88 -12.65 -10.85 -5.75
N SER A 89 -13.93 -10.52 -6.01
CA SER A 89 -14.43 -10.21 -7.36
C SER A 89 -13.81 -8.96 -7.99
N SER A 90 -13.12 -8.13 -7.21
CA SER A 90 -12.41 -6.95 -7.70
C SER A 90 -10.97 -7.26 -8.12
N SER A 91 -10.50 -8.49 -7.88
CA SER A 91 -9.22 -8.96 -8.37
C SER A 91 -9.27 -9.17 -9.88
N HIS A 92 -8.17 -8.86 -10.57
CA HIS A 92 -7.97 -9.10 -11.98
C HIS A 92 -6.47 -9.36 -12.24
N PRO A 93 -6.11 -10.00 -13.36
CA PRO A 93 -4.71 -10.12 -13.75
C PRO A 93 -4.05 -8.74 -13.81
N ALA A 94 -2.88 -8.59 -13.19
CA ALA A 94 -2.14 -7.34 -13.15
C ALA A 94 -0.64 -7.63 -13.03
N PRO A 95 0.24 -6.72 -13.50
CA PRO A 95 1.68 -6.92 -13.39
C PRO A 95 2.17 -6.97 -11.92
N PRO A 96 3.19 -7.79 -11.61
CA PRO A 96 3.85 -8.76 -12.49
C PRO A 96 2.91 -9.94 -12.80
N TYR A 97 2.98 -10.47 -14.02
CA TYR A 97 2.17 -11.63 -14.40
C TYR A 97 2.91 -12.92 -14.10
N ASP A 98 2.21 -13.96 -13.68
CA ASP A 98 2.79 -15.28 -13.43
C ASP A 98 3.05 -16.04 -14.75
N GLY A 99 2.35 -15.66 -15.83
CA GLY A 99 2.52 -16.24 -17.15
C GLY A 99 2.04 -15.34 -18.30
N MET A 100 2.30 -15.80 -19.52
CA MET A 100 1.89 -15.09 -20.74
C MET A 100 0.38 -14.99 -20.90
N GLU A 101 -0.37 -15.98 -20.40
CA GLU A 101 -1.84 -16.01 -20.49
C GLU A 101 -2.48 -14.84 -19.74
N GLU A 102 -2.12 -14.65 -18.47
CA GLU A 102 -2.55 -13.51 -17.66
C GLU A 102 -2.20 -12.17 -18.32
N GLN A 103 -0.99 -12.08 -18.88
CA GLN A 103 -0.56 -10.88 -19.60
C GLN A 103 -1.46 -10.59 -20.81
N TRP A 104 -1.79 -11.62 -21.59
CA TRP A 104 -2.66 -11.48 -22.76
C TRP A 104 -4.08 -11.10 -22.39
N ASP A 105 -4.63 -11.70 -21.33
CA ASP A 105 -5.96 -11.40 -20.81
C ASP A 105 -6.05 -9.96 -20.29
N ASP A 106 -4.96 -9.44 -19.71
CA ASP A 106 -4.89 -8.08 -19.20
C ASP A 106 -4.57 -7.02 -20.26
N GLN A 107 -4.06 -7.44 -21.42
CA GLN A 107 -3.53 -6.54 -22.46
C GLN A 107 -4.54 -5.46 -22.92
N PRO A 108 -5.84 -5.76 -23.12
CA PRO A 108 -6.82 -4.73 -23.48
C PRO A 108 -6.98 -3.65 -22.40
N ARG A 109 -6.95 -4.03 -21.11
CA ARG A 109 -7.03 -3.09 -19.99
C ARG A 109 -5.79 -2.21 -19.95
N GLN A 110 -4.60 -2.79 -20.12
CA GLN A 110 -3.33 -2.05 -20.17
C GLN A 110 -3.30 -1.03 -21.32
N TRP A 111 -3.79 -1.40 -22.52
CA TRP A 111 -3.89 -0.47 -23.64
C TRP A 111 -4.80 0.73 -23.35
N LEU A 112 -5.97 0.48 -22.74
CA LEU A 112 -6.88 1.55 -22.36
C LEU A 112 -6.24 2.49 -21.32
N ARG A 113 -5.55 1.92 -20.31
CA ARG A 113 -4.82 2.70 -19.29
C ARG A 113 -3.74 3.58 -19.93
N ASP A 114 -2.95 3.02 -20.84
CA ASP A 114 -1.90 3.74 -21.54
C ASP A 114 -2.46 4.85 -22.43
N ALA A 115 -3.53 4.58 -23.18
CA ALA A 115 -4.22 5.59 -23.98
C ALA A 115 -4.71 6.76 -23.11
N ARG A 116 -5.26 6.49 -21.92
CA ARG A 116 -5.69 7.54 -20.98
C ARG A 116 -4.51 8.37 -20.46
N LYS A 117 -3.40 7.71 -20.10
CA LYS A 117 -2.18 8.40 -19.66
C LYS A 117 -1.59 9.29 -20.76
N MET A 118 -1.65 8.86 -22.03
CA MET A 118 -1.23 9.68 -23.17
C MET A 118 -2.06 10.96 -23.33
N LEU A 119 -3.32 10.93 -22.89
CA LEU A 119 -4.22 12.09 -22.87
C LEU A 119 -4.12 12.90 -21.56
N PHE A 120 -3.08 12.68 -20.74
CA PHE A 120 -2.91 13.30 -19.41
C PHE A 120 -4.09 13.04 -18.46
N LEU A 121 -4.82 11.95 -18.65
CA LEU A 121 -5.90 11.51 -17.77
C LEU A 121 -5.39 10.48 -16.75
N PRO A 122 -6.06 10.33 -15.59
CA PRO A 122 -5.83 9.20 -14.70
C PRO A 122 -6.02 7.87 -15.44
N ALA A 123 -5.12 6.92 -15.19
CA ALA A 123 -5.12 5.60 -15.85
C ALA A 123 -6.45 4.87 -15.71
N SER A 124 -7.14 5.04 -14.58
CA SER A 124 -8.49 4.56 -14.32
C SER A 124 -9.31 5.58 -13.50
N SER A 125 -10.59 5.31 -13.28
CA SER A 125 -11.41 6.06 -12.33
C SER A 125 -10.94 5.88 -10.89
N ASP A 126 -10.31 4.76 -10.57
CA ASP A 126 -9.82 4.47 -9.21
C ASP A 126 -8.50 5.18 -8.93
N VAL A 127 -7.58 5.21 -9.91
CA VAL A 127 -6.38 6.05 -9.85
C VAL A 127 -6.75 7.52 -9.64
N ARG A 128 -7.87 7.99 -10.23
CA ARG A 128 -8.38 9.35 -9.98
C ARG A 128 -8.72 9.55 -8.51
N ARG A 129 -9.45 8.63 -7.88
CA ARG A 129 -9.84 8.71 -6.46
C ARG A 129 -8.63 8.63 -5.53
N LEU A 130 -7.75 7.65 -5.74
CA LEU A 130 -6.48 7.52 -5.01
C LEU A 130 -5.65 8.82 -5.11
N SER A 131 -5.57 9.41 -6.31
CA SER A 131 -4.85 10.66 -6.54
C SER A 131 -5.51 11.88 -5.88
N GLY A 132 -6.83 11.85 -5.67
CA GLY A 132 -7.56 12.89 -4.94
C GLY A 132 -7.09 12.96 -3.49
N LEU A 133 -7.14 11.83 -2.78
CA LEU A 133 -6.69 11.75 -1.40
C LEU A 133 -5.19 12.03 -1.25
N ALA A 134 -4.35 11.41 -2.11
CA ALA A 134 -2.91 11.63 -2.08
C ALA A 134 -2.53 13.10 -2.36
N ARG A 135 -3.26 13.80 -3.25
CA ARG A 135 -3.05 15.23 -3.50
C ARG A 135 -3.34 16.06 -2.25
N SER A 136 -4.44 15.77 -1.54
CA SER A 136 -4.79 16.46 -0.30
C SER A 136 -3.72 16.30 0.77
N LEU A 137 -3.18 15.09 0.93
CA LEU A 137 -2.06 14.80 1.83
C LEU A 137 -0.79 15.58 1.44
N VAL A 138 -0.44 15.59 0.16
CA VAL A 138 0.72 16.36 -0.33
C VAL A 138 0.52 17.87 -0.13
N HIS A 139 -0.69 18.38 -0.33
CA HIS A 139 -1.02 19.77 -0.05
C HIS A 139 -0.84 20.09 1.44
N LEU A 140 -1.28 19.20 2.32
CA LEU A 140 -1.07 19.33 3.77
C LEU A 140 0.43 19.43 4.12
N ALA A 141 1.26 18.52 3.60
CA ALA A 141 2.71 18.58 3.80
C ALA A 141 3.34 19.87 3.27
N ARG A 142 2.95 20.33 2.09
CA ARG A 142 3.44 21.60 1.54
C ARG A 142 3.05 22.81 2.38
N SER A 143 1.87 22.78 2.99
CA SER A 143 1.39 23.89 3.84
C SER A 143 2.17 24.03 5.14
N GLN A 144 2.83 22.97 5.60
CA GLN A 144 3.67 22.96 6.81
C GLN A 144 5.17 23.12 6.50
N ALA A 145 5.56 23.00 5.23
CA ALA A 145 6.95 23.11 4.80
C ALA A 145 7.39 24.57 4.59
N ALA A 146 8.70 24.78 4.50
CA ALA A 146 9.25 26.07 4.12
C ALA A 146 8.74 26.51 2.73
N PRO A 147 8.58 27.83 2.49
CA PRO A 147 8.25 28.35 1.17
C PRO A 147 9.23 27.79 0.13
N HIS A 148 8.71 27.30 -0.99
CA HIS A 148 9.47 26.70 -2.10
C HIS A 148 10.13 25.34 -1.83
N ALA A 149 9.84 24.69 -0.69
CA ALA A 149 10.32 23.33 -0.46
C ALA A 149 9.85 22.38 -1.58
N SER A 150 10.81 21.68 -2.18
CA SER A 150 10.54 20.73 -3.26
C SER A 150 10.43 19.31 -2.69
N ILE A 151 9.58 18.48 -3.28
CA ILE A 151 9.49 17.07 -2.88
C ILE A 151 10.61 16.33 -3.61
N ALA A 152 11.55 15.76 -2.86
CA ALA A 152 12.70 15.04 -3.43
C ALA A 152 12.39 13.55 -3.64
N SER A 153 11.62 12.94 -2.73
CA SER A 153 11.25 11.54 -2.81
C SER A 153 9.91 11.28 -2.12
N VAL A 154 9.10 10.40 -2.70
CA VAL A 154 7.85 9.92 -2.10
C VAL A 154 7.74 8.41 -2.23
N VAL A 155 7.30 7.76 -1.16
CA VAL A 155 6.79 6.40 -1.17
C VAL A 155 5.34 6.41 -0.69
N ILE A 156 4.47 5.73 -1.43
CA ILE A 156 3.06 5.56 -1.11
C ILE A 156 2.83 4.11 -0.74
N SER A 157 2.45 3.85 0.50
CA SER A 157 1.98 2.54 0.94
C SER A 157 0.46 2.42 0.84
N TYR A 158 0.00 1.19 0.71
CA TYR A 158 -1.41 0.90 0.44
C TYR A 158 -1.86 -0.37 1.16
N PRO A 159 -3.16 -0.49 1.49
CA PRO A 159 -3.67 -1.64 2.23
C PRO A 159 -3.64 -2.89 1.33
N ALA A 160 -3.43 -4.05 1.94
CA ALA A 160 -3.42 -5.32 1.24
C ALA A 160 -4.84 -5.75 0.86
N LEU A 161 -5.50 -5.04 -0.06
CA LEU A 161 -6.83 -5.37 -0.56
C LEU A 161 -6.72 -6.10 -1.91
N PRO A 162 -7.55 -7.13 -2.18
CA PRO A 162 -7.52 -7.89 -3.44
C PRO A 162 -7.61 -7.02 -4.70
N GLY A 163 -8.36 -5.92 -4.65
CA GLY A 163 -8.54 -5.00 -5.78
C GLY A 163 -7.60 -3.79 -5.80
N VAL A 164 -6.63 -3.67 -4.88
CA VAL A 164 -5.65 -2.57 -4.90
C VAL A 164 -4.32 -3.07 -5.45
N PHE A 165 -3.96 -2.60 -6.64
CA PHE A 165 -2.76 -3.06 -7.34
C PHE A 165 -1.61 -2.06 -7.23
N ALA A 166 -0.38 -2.57 -7.19
CA ALA A 166 0.83 -1.74 -7.19
C ALA A 166 0.88 -0.76 -8.38
N GLU A 167 0.39 -1.18 -9.56
CA GLU A 167 0.34 -0.32 -10.75
C GLU A 167 -0.55 0.91 -10.58
N ASP A 168 -1.64 0.81 -9.80
CA ASP A 168 -2.53 1.94 -9.54
C ASP A 168 -1.85 2.97 -8.64
N ILE A 169 -1.08 2.51 -7.65
CA ILE A 169 -0.29 3.37 -6.77
C ILE A 169 0.82 4.09 -7.55
N ILE A 170 1.50 3.36 -8.45
CA ILE A 170 2.51 3.94 -9.36
C ILE A 170 1.87 4.98 -10.29
N ASP A 171 0.72 4.68 -10.89
CA ASP A 171 0.01 5.61 -11.77
C ASP A 171 -0.56 6.80 -11.00
N THR A 172 -0.94 6.65 -9.72
CA THR A 172 -1.30 7.76 -8.84
C THR A 172 -0.11 8.70 -8.61
N ALA A 173 1.06 8.18 -8.24
CA ALA A 173 2.26 9.00 -8.06
C ALA A 173 2.65 9.73 -9.37
N ARG A 174 2.61 9.01 -10.50
CA ARG A 174 2.90 9.57 -11.83
C ARG A 174 1.92 10.66 -12.23
N TYR A 175 0.61 10.46 -12.02
CA TYR A 175 -0.42 11.45 -12.35
C TYR A 175 -0.27 12.73 -11.52
N LEU A 176 0.27 12.63 -10.29
CA LEU A 176 0.57 13.77 -9.43
C LEU A 176 1.98 14.34 -9.63
N SER A 177 2.76 13.82 -10.59
CA SER A 177 4.15 14.20 -10.82
C SER A 177 5.03 14.09 -9.56
N LEU A 178 4.77 13.08 -8.72
CA LEU A 178 5.58 12.82 -7.53
C LEU A 178 6.83 12.02 -7.92
N PRO A 179 8.03 12.37 -7.42
CA PRO A 179 9.26 11.64 -7.70
C PRO A 179 9.27 10.34 -6.91
N GLN A 180 8.73 9.29 -7.52
CA GLN A 180 8.78 7.93 -6.98
C GLN A 180 10.11 7.29 -7.40
N LEU A 181 11.00 7.12 -6.43
CA LEU A 181 12.29 6.49 -6.65
C LEU A 181 12.14 4.99 -6.48
N SER A 182 12.51 4.24 -7.51
CA SER A 182 12.68 2.79 -7.43
C SER A 182 13.97 2.52 -6.65
N GLY A 183 13.90 2.61 -5.33
CA GLY A 183 15.01 2.24 -4.45
C GLY A 183 15.24 0.72 -4.48
N GLY A 184 15.68 0.16 -3.35
CA GLY A 184 15.73 -1.29 -3.17
C GLY A 184 14.36 -1.97 -3.33
N HIS A 185 13.26 -1.23 -3.21
CA HIS A 185 11.88 -1.69 -3.37
C HIS A 185 11.43 -1.58 -4.84
N GLY A 186 11.21 -2.72 -5.51
CA GLY A 186 10.77 -2.76 -6.91
C GLY A 186 9.31 -2.32 -7.10
N TYR A 187 8.54 -2.28 -6.01
CA TYR A 187 7.11 -1.96 -5.99
C TYR A 187 6.79 -1.05 -4.80
N PRO A 188 5.69 -0.27 -4.86
CA PRO A 188 5.16 0.40 -3.69
C PRO A 188 4.91 -0.63 -2.56
N PRO A 189 5.31 -0.33 -1.31
CA PRO A 189 5.13 -1.26 -0.21
C PRO A 189 3.66 -1.32 0.22
N ARG A 190 3.21 -2.49 0.67
CA ARG A 190 1.92 -2.60 1.38
C ARG A 190 2.04 -2.04 2.80
N THR A 191 0.91 -1.72 3.43
CA THR A 191 0.88 -1.18 4.80
C THR A 191 1.68 -2.03 5.78
N LEU A 192 1.63 -3.37 5.68
CA LEU A 192 2.40 -4.26 6.58
C LEU A 192 3.90 -4.01 6.47
N ILE A 193 4.41 -3.93 5.25
CA ILE A 193 5.84 -3.72 4.96
C ILE A 193 6.28 -2.34 5.46
N SER A 194 5.47 -1.31 5.21
CA SER A 194 5.77 0.02 5.70
C SER A 194 5.70 0.12 7.23
N SER A 195 4.71 -0.47 7.87
CA SER A 195 4.64 -0.50 9.34
C SER A 195 5.83 -1.25 9.95
N TYR A 196 6.25 -2.36 9.32
CA TYR A 196 7.42 -3.12 9.74
C TYR A 196 8.69 -2.26 9.69
N ALA A 197 8.90 -1.51 8.59
CA ALA A 197 9.97 -0.52 8.50
C ALA A 197 9.82 0.64 9.50
N GLY A 198 8.60 1.10 9.75
CA GLY A 198 8.32 2.19 10.71
C GLY A 198 8.76 1.84 12.13
N HIS A 199 8.64 0.56 12.52
CA HIS A 199 9.20 0.04 13.76
C HIS A 199 10.71 -0.27 13.70
N GLY A 200 11.40 0.14 12.63
CA GLY A 200 12.83 -0.06 12.46
C GLY A 200 13.24 -1.49 12.09
N MET A 201 12.29 -2.35 11.70
CA MET A 201 12.55 -3.75 11.40
C MET A 201 12.81 -3.99 9.91
N GLY A 202 13.62 -5.00 9.60
CA GLY A 202 13.88 -5.41 8.22
C GLY A 202 14.62 -4.36 7.37
N LEU A 203 15.23 -3.35 7.99
CA LEU A 203 16.03 -2.33 7.33
C LEU A 203 17.52 -2.69 7.43
N CYS A 204 18.25 -2.61 6.33
CA CYS A 204 19.70 -2.80 6.31
C CYS A 204 20.43 -1.52 6.78
N ALA A 205 21.59 -1.63 7.40
CA ALA A 205 22.41 -0.46 7.75
C ALA A 205 23.13 0.09 6.51
N SER A 206 23.57 -0.79 5.61
CA SER A 206 24.35 -0.44 4.41
C SER A 206 23.47 -0.17 3.19
N TYR A 207 22.40 0.62 3.35
CA TYR A 207 21.43 0.89 2.27
C TYR A 207 22.03 1.60 1.04
N TYR A 208 23.19 2.23 1.16
CA TYR A 208 23.94 2.85 0.05
C TYR A 208 24.70 1.82 -0.81
N ASN A 209 24.83 0.57 -0.35
CA ASN A 209 25.48 -0.52 -1.07
C ASN A 209 24.51 -1.69 -1.20
N ALA A 210 23.92 -1.85 -2.39
CA ALA A 210 22.90 -2.86 -2.64
C ALA A 210 23.35 -4.30 -2.30
N SER A 211 24.60 -4.67 -2.60
CA SER A 211 25.13 -6.01 -2.31
C SER A 211 25.24 -6.25 -0.81
N ARG A 212 25.82 -5.30 -0.07
CA ARG A 212 25.97 -5.41 1.38
C ARG A 212 24.63 -5.33 2.11
N CYS A 213 23.72 -4.47 1.63
CA CYS A 213 22.35 -4.39 2.15
C CYS A 213 21.63 -5.74 2.01
N ARG A 214 21.82 -6.44 0.88
CA ARG A 214 21.28 -7.78 0.67
C ARG A 214 21.88 -8.82 1.61
N GLU A 215 23.18 -8.78 1.86
CA GLU A 215 23.84 -9.66 2.84
C GLU A 215 23.28 -9.43 4.26
N GLU A 216 23.22 -8.17 4.71
CA GLU A 216 22.64 -7.81 6.00
C GLU A 216 21.17 -8.22 6.12
N GLY A 217 20.41 -8.10 5.03
CA GLY A 217 19.01 -8.50 4.98
C GLY A 217 18.80 -10.01 5.07
N LEU A 218 19.70 -10.81 4.52
CA LEU A 218 19.72 -12.27 4.69
C LEU A 218 20.05 -12.69 6.13
N ASP A 219 20.77 -11.87 6.89
CA ASP A 219 21.08 -12.14 8.30
C ASP A 219 19.94 -11.76 9.26
N HIS A 220 18.92 -11.03 8.80
CA HIS A 220 17.76 -10.71 9.63
C HIS A 220 16.95 -11.97 10.00
N PRO A 221 16.38 -12.03 11.21
CA PRO A 221 15.50 -13.12 11.59
C PRO A 221 14.20 -13.07 10.78
N VAL A 222 13.71 -14.24 10.35
CA VAL A 222 12.37 -14.38 9.79
C VAL A 222 11.36 -14.30 10.93
N ARG A 223 10.34 -13.44 10.78
CA ARG A 223 9.27 -13.24 11.75
C ARG A 223 7.92 -13.48 11.10
N SER A 224 7.15 -14.40 11.65
CA SER A 224 5.71 -14.46 11.42
C SER A 224 5.12 -13.13 11.88
N THR A 225 4.52 -12.37 10.96
CA THR A 225 4.04 -11.00 11.23
C THR A 225 2.58 -10.86 10.88
N LEU A 226 1.77 -10.35 11.81
CA LEU A 226 0.38 -10.00 11.63
C LEU A 226 0.21 -8.48 11.74
N LEU A 227 -0.19 -7.83 10.65
CA LEU A 227 -0.71 -6.46 10.69
C LEU A 227 -2.21 -6.51 11.03
N VAL A 228 -2.64 -5.66 11.95
CA VAL A 228 -4.05 -5.37 12.23
C VAL A 228 -4.27 -3.87 12.12
N ASP A 229 -4.94 -3.45 11.05
CA ASP A 229 -5.38 -2.08 10.83
C ASP A 229 -6.84 -1.94 11.25
N TYR A 230 -7.09 -1.17 12.32
CA TYR A 230 -8.41 -1.03 12.93
C TYR A 230 -8.91 0.42 12.90
N THR A 231 -10.17 0.59 12.51
CA THR A 231 -10.89 1.87 12.58
C THR A 231 -12.30 1.62 13.10
N SER A 232 -13.05 2.71 13.31
CA SER A 232 -14.47 2.62 13.68
C SER A 232 -15.34 1.94 12.61
N SER A 233 -14.86 1.87 11.36
CA SER A 233 -15.61 1.39 10.20
C SER A 233 -14.97 0.20 9.47
N THR A 234 -13.72 -0.14 9.76
CA THR A 234 -12.98 -1.18 9.04
C THR A 234 -12.03 -1.93 9.96
N ILE A 235 -11.91 -3.23 9.73
CA ILE A 235 -10.84 -4.06 10.27
C ILE A 235 -10.16 -4.73 9.08
N LEU A 236 -8.86 -4.51 8.93
CA LEU A 236 -8.04 -5.16 7.92
C LEU A 236 -6.92 -5.89 8.62
N MET A 237 -6.76 -7.16 8.28
CA MET A 237 -5.68 -8.00 8.76
C MET A 237 -4.86 -8.50 7.58
N HIS A 238 -3.56 -8.53 7.75
CA HIS A 238 -2.62 -9.04 6.76
C HIS A 238 -1.53 -9.84 7.48
N ALA A 239 -1.36 -11.10 7.10
CA ALA A 239 -0.39 -12.01 7.71
C ALA A 239 0.68 -12.46 6.70
N GLU A 240 1.96 -12.22 7.02
CA GLU A 240 3.09 -12.53 6.15
C GLU A 240 4.34 -12.90 6.98
N SER A 241 5.18 -13.77 6.44
CA SER A 241 6.49 -14.07 7.04
C SER A 241 7.51 -13.07 6.53
N MET A 242 8.01 -12.22 7.44
CA MET A 242 8.83 -11.06 7.11
C MET A 242 10.28 -11.29 7.55
N ARG A 243 11.22 -11.06 6.64
CA ARG A 243 12.65 -10.96 6.96
C ARG A 243 13.12 -9.52 6.82
N GLU A 244 12.86 -8.96 5.66
CA GLU A 244 13.20 -7.61 5.27
C GLU A 244 11.93 -6.77 5.15
N ALA A 245 12.06 -5.45 5.25
CA ALA A 245 10.97 -4.53 4.90
C ALA A 245 10.89 -4.35 3.38
N TYR A 246 10.88 -5.47 2.65
CA TYR A 246 10.77 -5.53 1.21
C TYR A 246 9.65 -6.51 0.85
N GLY A 247 8.82 -6.15 -0.14
CA GLY A 247 7.75 -7.00 -0.62
C GLY A 247 7.81 -7.22 -2.11
N THR A 248 7.36 -8.39 -2.54
CA THR A 248 7.04 -8.66 -3.94
C THR A 248 5.61 -8.25 -4.24
N ALA A 249 5.32 -7.85 -5.47
CA ALA A 249 3.96 -7.48 -5.86
C ALA A 249 2.96 -8.65 -5.78
N ASN A 250 3.42 -9.90 -6.03
CA ASN A 250 2.60 -11.12 -6.03
C ASN A 250 2.90 -12.06 -4.84
N SER A 251 3.20 -11.57 -3.65
CA SER A 251 3.24 -12.51 -2.51
C SER A 251 1.85 -13.11 -2.29
N ASP A 252 1.75 -14.41 -1.99
CA ASP A 252 0.52 -15.06 -1.51
C ASP A 252 0.04 -14.30 -0.26
N ILE A 253 -0.96 -13.43 -0.46
CA ILE A 253 -1.41 -12.51 0.58
C ILE A 253 -2.49 -13.20 1.41
N ASP A 254 -2.19 -13.47 2.67
CA ASP A 254 -3.22 -13.89 3.62
C ASP A 254 -3.86 -12.66 4.26
N VAL A 255 -4.97 -12.25 3.66
CA VAL A 255 -5.74 -11.08 4.07
C VAL A 255 -7.06 -11.53 4.66
N SER A 256 -7.51 -10.81 5.69
CA SER A 256 -8.91 -10.78 6.09
C SER A 256 -9.36 -9.34 6.21
N THR A 257 -10.44 -8.97 5.54
CA THR A 257 -10.95 -7.59 5.51
C THR A 257 -12.41 -7.56 5.84
N TRP A 258 -12.79 -6.67 6.76
CA TRP A 258 -14.17 -6.49 7.17
C TRP A 258 -14.53 -5.00 7.18
N PHE A 259 -15.60 -4.64 6.48
CA PHE A 259 -16.18 -3.30 6.52
C PHE A 259 -17.41 -3.33 7.42
N LEU A 260 -17.38 -2.57 8.50
CA LEU A 260 -18.52 -2.39 9.39
C LEU A 260 -19.55 -1.50 8.68
N SER A 261 -20.81 -1.92 8.66
CA SER A 261 -21.85 -1.18 7.95
C SER A 261 -22.11 0.17 8.64
N PRO A 262 -22.10 1.30 7.91
CA PRO A 262 -22.36 2.62 8.47
C PRO A 262 -23.84 2.85 8.81
N THR A 263 -24.72 1.92 8.44
CA THR A 263 -26.19 1.99 8.70
C THR A 263 -26.56 1.92 10.17
N SER A 264 -25.59 1.80 11.05
CA SER A 264 -25.80 1.88 12.47
C SER A 264 -25.53 3.32 12.94
N GLU A 265 -26.45 4.21 12.60
CA GLU A 265 -26.54 5.52 13.22
C GLU A 265 -26.42 5.37 14.74
N ARG A 266 -25.36 5.94 15.33
CA ARG A 266 -25.10 5.98 16.78
C ARG A 266 -25.33 4.63 17.50
N ILE A 267 -24.45 3.67 17.24
CA ILE A 267 -24.24 2.52 18.13
C ILE A 267 -23.55 3.01 19.41
N ASN A 268 -24.32 3.14 20.48
CA ASN A 268 -23.83 3.24 21.86
C ASN A 268 -24.31 2.03 22.69
N SER A 269 -24.58 0.89 22.04
CA SER A 269 -25.03 -0.31 22.75
C SER A 269 -23.83 -1.20 23.10
N ASP A 270 -23.70 -1.58 24.37
CA ASP A 270 -22.69 -2.53 24.86
C ASP A 270 -22.70 -3.85 24.07
N ALA A 271 -23.87 -4.21 23.51
CA ALA A 271 -24.06 -5.42 22.71
C ALA A 271 -23.29 -5.39 21.39
N ASP A 272 -23.24 -4.25 20.70
CA ASP A 272 -22.53 -4.15 19.43
C ASP A 272 -21.01 -4.10 19.63
N GLU A 273 -20.57 -3.50 20.74
CA GLU A 273 -19.16 -3.56 21.11
C GLU A 273 -18.75 -5.00 21.44
N LEU A 274 -19.61 -5.76 22.13
CA LEU A 274 -19.39 -7.19 22.38
C LEU A 274 -19.33 -8.00 21.07
N VAL A 275 -20.21 -7.70 20.10
CA VAL A 275 -20.18 -8.32 18.77
C VAL A 275 -18.88 -8.01 18.05
N ARG A 276 -18.42 -6.74 18.06
CA ARG A 276 -17.11 -6.37 17.49
C ARG A 276 -15.96 -7.08 18.17
N ARG A 277 -15.98 -7.21 19.50
CA ARG A 277 -14.96 -7.93 20.28
C ARG A 277 -14.89 -9.40 19.88
N LYS A 278 -16.05 -10.06 19.83
CA LYS A 278 -16.14 -11.47 19.47
C LYS A 278 -15.67 -11.70 18.03
N LEU A 279 -16.14 -10.85 17.10
CA LEU A 279 -15.76 -10.91 15.69
C LEU A 279 -14.25 -10.73 15.51
N LEU A 280 -13.65 -9.74 16.18
CA LEU A 280 -12.22 -9.45 16.08
C LEU A 280 -11.37 -10.64 16.55
N SER A 281 -11.71 -11.25 17.70
CA SER A 281 -11.02 -12.44 18.19
C SER A 281 -11.18 -13.64 17.25
N GLU A 282 -12.39 -13.87 16.74
CA GLU A 282 -12.66 -14.95 15.79
C GLU A 282 -11.90 -14.77 14.48
N MET A 283 -11.85 -13.55 13.94
CA MET A 283 -11.12 -13.23 12.72
C MET A 283 -9.61 -13.47 12.87
N VAL A 284 -9.01 -13.08 14.01
CA VAL A 284 -7.59 -13.36 14.27
C VAL A 284 -7.36 -14.86 14.33
N VAL A 285 -8.14 -15.59 15.13
CA VAL A 285 -7.99 -17.04 15.26
C VAL A 285 -8.15 -17.75 13.92
N GLU A 286 -9.15 -17.36 13.12
CA GLU A 286 -9.38 -17.92 11.78
C GLU A 286 -8.20 -17.62 10.84
N LEU A 287 -7.73 -16.37 10.78
CA LEU A 287 -6.64 -15.98 9.89
C LEU A 287 -5.33 -16.69 10.27
N LEU A 288 -4.99 -16.71 11.56
CA LEU A 288 -3.78 -17.37 12.06
C LEU A 288 -3.87 -18.89 11.81
N ASN A 289 -5.00 -19.52 12.09
CA ASN A 289 -5.19 -20.92 11.80
C ASN A 289 -5.06 -21.18 10.29
N ARG A 290 -5.75 -20.44 9.43
CA ARG A 290 -5.69 -20.63 7.98
C ARG A 290 -4.27 -20.50 7.43
N LYS A 291 -3.52 -19.48 7.86
CA LYS A 291 -2.15 -19.23 7.39
C LYS A 291 -1.20 -20.34 7.82
N TRP A 292 -1.28 -20.77 9.07
CA TRP A 292 -0.28 -21.65 9.68
C TRP A 292 -0.74 -23.10 9.89
N GLU A 293 -1.97 -23.47 9.50
CA GLU A 293 -2.50 -24.85 9.58
C GLU A 293 -1.64 -25.83 8.78
N ARG A 294 -1.06 -25.40 7.65
CA ARG A 294 -0.14 -26.21 6.84
C ARG A 294 1.18 -26.55 7.54
N PHE A 295 1.54 -25.82 8.59
CA PHE A 295 2.79 -26.00 9.33
C PHE A 295 2.61 -26.73 10.66
N ARG A 296 1.40 -27.23 10.96
CA ARG A 296 1.12 -28.08 12.15
C ARG A 296 1.71 -29.49 12.01
N GLY A 297 3.03 -29.58 11.87
CA GLY A 297 3.81 -30.78 12.18
C GLY A 297 3.84 -31.08 13.69
N PRO A 298 4.58 -32.10 14.15
CA PRO A 298 4.72 -32.42 15.58
C PRO A 298 5.23 -31.20 16.37
N PRO A 299 4.98 -31.13 17.70
CA PRO A 299 4.85 -29.87 18.43
C PRO A 299 6.18 -29.14 18.53
N GLU A 300 6.47 -28.29 17.56
CA GLU A 300 7.45 -27.23 17.73
C GLU A 300 6.91 -26.20 18.73
N PRO A 301 7.79 -25.57 19.53
CA PRO A 301 7.38 -24.58 20.51
C PRO A 301 6.57 -23.47 19.86
N LEU A 302 5.56 -22.96 20.58
CA LEU A 302 4.67 -21.87 20.15
C LEU A 302 5.49 -20.76 19.50
N GLU A 303 5.30 -20.54 18.20
CA GLU A 303 5.99 -19.47 17.48
C GLU A 303 5.61 -18.12 18.10
N ASP A 304 6.63 -17.32 18.42
CA ASP A 304 6.43 -15.91 18.71
C ASP A 304 6.01 -15.22 17.41
N ILE A 305 4.82 -14.62 17.39
CA ILE A 305 4.31 -13.83 16.27
C ILE A 305 4.47 -12.33 16.57
N THR A 306 4.98 -11.59 15.61
CA THR A 306 5.04 -10.13 15.66
C THR A 306 3.68 -9.56 15.26
N VAL A 307 3.06 -8.76 16.12
CA VAL A 307 1.76 -8.13 15.82
C VAL A 307 1.95 -6.63 15.70
N LEU A 308 1.63 -6.09 14.53
CA LEU A 308 1.70 -4.66 14.23
C LEU A 308 0.28 -4.07 14.30
N LEU A 309 0.06 -3.18 15.26
CA LEU A 309 -1.19 -2.47 15.40
C LEU A 309 -1.11 -1.13 14.67
N THR A 310 -1.98 -0.95 13.69
CA THR A 310 -2.20 0.33 13.03
C THR A 310 -3.67 0.71 13.11
N GLY A 311 -3.98 1.99 12.89
CA GLY A 311 -5.36 2.42 12.92
C GLY A 311 -5.55 3.80 13.50
N ASN A 312 -6.81 4.12 13.78
CA ASN A 312 -7.17 5.38 14.39
C ASN A 312 -7.31 5.22 15.92
N PRO A 313 -6.42 5.82 16.74
CA PRO A 313 -6.53 5.75 18.19
C PRO A 313 -7.78 6.46 18.74
N ASP A 314 -8.36 7.41 17.99
CA ASP A 314 -9.59 8.10 18.39
C ASP A 314 -10.83 7.20 18.23
N ASP A 315 -10.75 6.16 17.38
CA ASP A 315 -11.86 5.22 17.17
C ASP A 315 -11.87 4.11 18.21
N ILE A 316 -10.68 3.61 18.58
CA ILE A 316 -10.51 2.51 19.53
C ILE A 316 -9.25 2.77 20.37
N ASP A 317 -9.41 2.74 21.68
CA ASP A 317 -8.32 2.84 22.64
C ASP A 317 -7.24 1.78 22.35
N VAL A 318 -6.00 2.24 22.19
CA VAL A 318 -4.86 1.42 21.74
C VAL A 318 -4.55 0.30 22.74
N ASP A 319 -4.66 0.58 24.04
CA ASP A 319 -4.39 -0.42 25.08
C ASP A 319 -5.47 -1.51 25.12
N GLN A 320 -6.74 -1.12 24.90
CA GLN A 320 -7.81 -2.09 24.71
C GLN A 320 -7.63 -2.92 23.45
N ALA A 321 -7.27 -2.30 22.33
CA ALA A 321 -6.97 -3.03 21.09
C ALA A 321 -5.82 -4.02 21.31
N ARG A 322 -4.73 -3.58 21.95
CA ARG A 322 -3.57 -4.41 22.31
C ARG A 322 -3.98 -5.61 23.15
N LYS A 323 -4.66 -5.39 24.27
CA LYS A 323 -5.08 -6.48 25.17
C LYS A 323 -5.96 -7.52 24.45
N ARG A 324 -6.90 -7.05 23.62
CA ARG A 324 -7.79 -7.93 22.84
C ARG A 324 -7.03 -8.75 21.81
N MET A 325 -6.02 -8.16 21.19
CA MET A 325 -5.13 -8.85 20.25
C MET A 325 -4.28 -9.90 20.95
N GLU A 326 -3.70 -9.58 22.11
CA GLU A 326 -2.97 -10.55 22.94
C GLU A 326 -3.85 -11.75 23.30
N GLU A 327 -5.08 -11.51 23.78
CA GLU A 327 -6.04 -12.57 24.10
C GLU A 327 -6.42 -13.42 22.87
N ALA A 328 -6.61 -12.80 21.70
CA ALA A 328 -6.97 -13.50 20.48
C ALA A 328 -5.82 -14.35 19.91
N VAL A 329 -4.58 -13.84 19.99
CA VAL A 329 -3.37 -14.54 19.56
C VAL A 329 -3.06 -15.71 20.51
N ASP A 330 -3.20 -15.50 21.82
CA ASP A 330 -3.04 -16.56 22.83
C ASP A 330 -4.07 -17.68 22.61
N LYS A 331 -5.34 -17.32 22.36
CA LYS A 331 -6.40 -18.28 22.03
C LYS A 331 -6.12 -19.07 20.74
N ALA A 332 -5.38 -18.49 19.78
CA ALA A 332 -4.94 -19.18 18.57
C ALA A 332 -3.73 -20.11 18.82
N GLY A 333 -3.13 -20.07 20.02
CA GLY A 333 -1.96 -20.87 20.37
C GLY A 333 -0.64 -20.24 19.96
N PHE A 334 -0.54 -18.92 19.96
CA PHE A 334 0.70 -18.19 19.66
C PHE A 334 1.06 -17.22 20.78
N LYS A 335 2.33 -16.81 20.85
CA LYS A 335 2.78 -15.72 21.73
C LYS A 335 2.95 -14.45 20.94
N ALA A 336 2.35 -13.34 21.40
CA ALA A 336 2.40 -12.09 20.68
C ALA A 336 3.56 -11.18 21.15
N GLN A 337 4.36 -10.69 20.21
CA GLN A 337 5.21 -9.52 20.39
C GLN A 337 4.47 -8.31 19.80
N MET A 338 3.86 -7.49 20.65
CA MET A 338 3.01 -6.38 20.24
C MET A 338 3.82 -5.12 19.92
N TYR A 339 3.57 -4.53 18.75
CA TYR A 339 4.10 -3.25 18.33
C TYR A 339 2.94 -2.30 18.03
N HIS A 340 2.83 -1.22 18.79
CA HIS A 340 1.68 -0.31 18.75
C HIS A 340 2.08 1.16 18.99
N SER A 341 3.36 1.49 18.80
CA SER A 341 3.83 2.87 18.89
C SER A 341 3.29 3.68 17.73
N ASN A 342 2.48 4.70 18.02
CA ASN A 342 1.93 5.63 17.03
C ASN A 342 1.16 4.92 15.88
N PRO A 343 0.09 4.18 16.19
CA PRO A 343 -0.57 3.28 15.24
C PRO A 343 -1.13 4.00 14.01
N GLU A 344 -1.40 5.30 14.11
CA GLU A 344 -1.94 6.10 13.00
C GLU A 344 -0.87 6.42 11.93
N PHE A 345 0.36 6.72 12.37
CA PHE A 345 1.41 7.23 11.47
C PHE A 345 2.55 6.25 11.21
N ILE A 346 2.66 5.13 11.94
CA ILE A 346 3.82 4.24 11.81
C ILE A 346 4.05 3.74 10.38
N ALA A 347 2.97 3.49 9.63
CA ALA A 347 3.06 3.09 8.23
C ALA A 347 3.59 4.23 7.34
N SER A 348 3.12 5.47 7.51
CA SER A 348 3.63 6.61 6.74
C SER A 348 5.05 7.00 7.17
N GLN A 349 5.44 6.79 8.42
CA GLN A 349 6.83 6.92 8.88
C GLN A 349 7.74 5.90 8.19
N GLY A 350 7.37 4.63 8.17
CA GLY A 350 8.15 3.61 7.47
C GLY A 350 8.24 3.85 5.97
N ALA A 351 7.16 4.30 5.33
CA ALA A 351 7.21 4.76 3.95
C ALA A 351 8.19 5.94 3.75
N ALA A 352 8.23 6.90 4.68
CA ALA A 352 9.15 8.04 4.61
C ALA A 352 10.62 7.61 4.76
N GLU A 353 10.89 6.62 5.62
CA GLU A 353 12.21 6.00 5.76
C GLU A 353 12.64 5.28 4.48
N MET A 354 11.73 4.54 3.84
CA MET A 354 11.98 3.91 2.53
C MET A 354 12.25 4.96 1.45
N ALA A 355 11.49 6.06 1.44
CA ALA A 355 11.68 7.17 0.52
C ALA A 355 13.06 7.83 0.67
N TRP A 356 13.54 7.98 1.90
CA TRP A 356 14.89 8.46 2.21
C TRP A 356 15.96 7.54 1.64
N ARG A 357 15.86 6.24 1.93
CA ARG A 357 16.83 5.24 1.47
C ARG A 357 16.88 5.15 -0.06
N ALA A 358 15.72 5.19 -0.71
CA ALA A 358 15.63 5.25 -2.16
C ALA A 358 16.32 6.50 -2.73
N LEU A 359 16.18 7.66 -2.07
CA LEU A 359 16.84 8.89 -2.48
C LEU A 359 18.36 8.79 -2.39
N THR A 360 18.89 8.23 -1.30
CA THR A 360 20.33 8.11 -1.08
C THR A 360 21.05 7.19 -2.08
N LEU A 361 20.34 6.29 -2.77
CA LEU A 361 20.89 5.48 -3.86
C LEU A 361 21.13 6.28 -5.16
N HIS A 362 20.56 7.48 -5.25
CA HIS A 362 20.58 8.31 -6.46
C HIS A 362 21.38 9.63 -6.31
N ILE A 363 21.81 9.94 -5.09
CA ILE A 363 22.77 11.01 -4.78
C ILE A 363 24.17 10.42 -4.97
#